data_AF-A0A522E8F3-F1
#
_entry.id   AF-A0A522E8F3-F1
#
_cell.length_a   1.000
_cell.length_b   1.000
_cell.length_c   1.000
_cell.angle_alpha   90.00
_cell.angle_beta   90.00
_cell.angle_gamma   90.00
#
_symmetry.space_group_name_H-M   'P 1'
#
loop_
_entity.id
_entity.type
_entity.pdbx_description
1 polymer ?
#
loop_
_entity_poly.entity_id
_entity_poly.type
_entity_poly.pdbx_seq_one_letter_code
_entity_poly.pdbx_strand_id
1 'polypeptide(L)'
;MSMPNKRMIHTKIWVSDQLNQLKPLERLLYIGMITLGDYEGRLRGDAKYLRRQLFYDDKIGHVKIARMRDRIAEVGLIEFYSNENGEYISHPNWNKYQRLDTRSAKPSDFPPPPSWKEPGNPASLQSQSNLTEASEVEGNERERKLKEQNEIVEHIKNLPF
;
A
#
# COMPACT_ATOMS: atom_id res chain seq x y z
N MET A 1 4.80 20.61 -15.11
CA MET A 1 4.41 19.22 -15.42
C MET A 1 3.10 19.21 -16.21
N SER A 2 2.98 18.41 -17.27
CA SER A 2 1.68 18.11 -17.90
C SER A 2 1.04 16.97 -17.12
N MET A 3 0.09 17.32 -16.25
CA MET A 3 -0.77 16.37 -15.57
C MET A 3 -1.93 15.97 -16.48
N PRO A 4 -2.49 14.76 -16.34
CA PRO A 4 -3.65 14.38 -17.13
C PRO A 4 -4.84 15.28 -16.84
N ASN A 5 -5.46 15.78 -17.91
CA ASN A 5 -6.57 16.72 -17.80
C ASN A 5 -7.88 16.10 -17.28
N LYS A 6 -7.97 14.76 -17.16
CA LYS A 6 -9.19 14.06 -16.74
C LYS A 6 -8.94 12.72 -16.03
N ARG A 7 -9.88 12.35 -15.16
CA ARG A 7 -9.95 11.06 -14.45
C ARG A 7 -11.34 10.47 -14.58
N MET A 8 -11.42 9.14 -14.66
CA MET A 8 -12.69 8.42 -14.80
C MET A 8 -13.16 7.92 -13.44
N ILE A 9 -14.45 8.05 -13.13
CA ILE A 9 -15.07 7.34 -12.02
C ILE A 9 -15.69 6.06 -12.57
N HIS A 10 -15.07 4.91 -12.24
CA HIS A 10 -15.52 3.62 -12.73
C HIS A 10 -16.83 3.20 -12.03
N THR A 11 -17.82 2.71 -12.79
CA THR A 11 -19.18 2.38 -12.30
C THR A 11 -19.20 1.40 -11.13
N LYS A 12 -18.24 0.45 -11.08
CA LYS A 12 -18.04 -0.47 -9.95
C LYS A 12 -17.86 0.20 -8.57
N ILE A 13 -17.57 1.50 -8.53
CA ILE A 13 -17.52 2.25 -7.26
C ILE A 13 -18.82 2.12 -6.45
N TRP A 14 -19.97 2.05 -7.12
CA TRP A 14 -21.30 2.02 -6.48
C TRP A 14 -21.66 0.68 -5.84
N VAL A 15 -20.90 -0.37 -6.13
CA VAL A 15 -21.06 -1.72 -5.55
C VAL A 15 -19.87 -2.10 -4.67
N SER A 16 -19.07 -1.12 -4.24
CA SER A 16 -17.91 -1.35 -3.38
C SER A 16 -18.32 -1.47 -1.91
N ASP A 17 -18.07 -2.64 -1.32
CA ASP A 17 -18.29 -2.87 0.11
C ASP A 17 -17.43 -1.96 0.99
N GLN A 18 -16.19 -1.68 0.57
CA GLN A 18 -15.30 -0.75 1.27
C GLN A 18 -15.88 0.68 1.28
N LEU A 19 -16.38 1.15 0.14
CA LEU A 19 -17.00 2.48 0.04
C LEU A 19 -18.29 2.58 0.87
N ASN A 20 -19.05 1.48 0.95
CA ASN A 20 -20.29 1.42 1.74
C ASN A 20 -20.05 1.65 3.24
N GLN A 21 -18.86 1.34 3.75
CA GLN A 21 -18.47 1.60 5.14
C GLN A 21 -18.21 3.08 5.46
N LEU A 22 -18.14 3.94 4.44
CA LEU A 22 -17.87 5.37 4.59
C LEU A 22 -19.15 6.21 4.67
N LYS A 23 -19.07 7.33 5.38
CA LYS A 23 -20.11 8.37 5.41
C LYS A 23 -20.17 9.11 4.06
N PRO A 24 -21.30 9.75 3.70
CA PRO A 24 -21.43 10.45 2.42
C PRO A 24 -20.31 11.46 2.11
N LEU A 25 -19.88 12.26 3.09
CA LEU A 25 -18.77 13.21 2.89
C LEU A 25 -17.40 12.52 2.71
N GLU A 26 -17.17 11.38 3.35
CA GLU A 26 -15.96 10.57 3.16
C GLU A 26 -15.96 9.96 1.75
N ARG A 27 -17.11 9.50 1.26
CA ARG A 27 -17.26 9.05 -0.14
C ARG A 27 -16.97 10.17 -1.12
N LEU A 28 -17.48 11.38 -0.86
CA LEU A 28 -17.20 12.56 -1.69
C LEU A 28 -15.71 12.91 -1.70
N LEU A 29 -15.06 12.91 -0.53
CA LEU A 29 -13.61 13.10 -0.43
C LEU A 29 -12.85 12.04 -1.24
N TYR A 30 -13.22 10.75 -1.11
CA TYR A 30 -12.59 9.67 -1.88
C TYR A 30 -12.74 9.87 -3.39
N ILE A 31 -13.95 10.15 -3.88
CA ILE A 31 -14.21 10.41 -5.30
C ILE A 31 -13.39 11.62 -5.79
N GLY A 32 -13.30 12.69 -4.99
CA GLY A 32 -12.47 13.85 -5.30
C GLY A 32 -10.98 13.51 -5.36
N MET A 33 -10.46 12.69 -4.45
CA MET A 33 -9.05 12.27 -4.46
C MET A 33 -8.68 11.50 -5.73
N ILE A 34 -9.60 10.70 -6.31
CA ILE A 34 -9.37 10.05 -7.61
C ILE A 34 -9.06 11.09 -8.70
N THR A 35 -9.68 12.27 -8.65
CA THR A 35 -9.44 13.34 -9.63
C THR A 35 -8.08 14.04 -9.47
N LEU A 36 -7.47 13.94 -8.29
CA LEU A 36 -6.18 14.56 -7.96
C LEU A 36 -4.99 13.62 -8.16
N GLY A 37 -5.23 12.31 -8.33
CA GLY A 37 -4.17 11.33 -8.56
C GLY A 37 -3.41 11.58 -9.87
N ASP A 38 -2.09 11.38 -9.86
CA ASP A 38 -1.22 11.48 -11.03
C ASP A 38 -1.28 10.21 -11.92
N TYR A 39 -0.27 9.99 -12.78
CA TYR A 39 -0.23 8.81 -13.66
C TYR A 39 -0.11 7.48 -12.90
N GLU A 40 0.47 7.46 -11.69
CA GLU A 40 0.57 6.22 -10.89
C GLU A 40 -0.47 6.18 -9.77
N GLY A 41 -1.42 7.12 -9.77
CA GLY A 41 -2.47 7.19 -8.76
C GLY A 41 -1.98 7.73 -7.43
N ARG A 42 -0.89 8.50 -7.45
CA ARG A 42 -0.35 9.16 -6.26
C ARG A 42 -0.75 10.64 -6.24
N LEU A 43 -0.90 11.17 -5.04
CA LEU A 43 -1.25 12.57 -4.82
C LEU A 43 -0.69 13.07 -3.48
N ARG A 44 -0.68 14.39 -3.31
CA ARG A 44 -0.40 15.02 -2.03
C ARG A 44 -1.52 14.72 -1.02
N GLY A 45 -1.14 14.22 0.15
CA GLY A 45 -2.03 13.78 1.22
C GLY A 45 -2.35 14.84 2.29
N ASP A 46 -1.65 15.97 2.28
CA ASP A 46 -1.84 17.06 3.27
C ASP A 46 -3.31 17.50 3.36
N ALA A 47 -3.87 17.48 4.57
CA ALA A 47 -5.28 17.77 4.78
C ALA A 47 -5.65 19.24 4.42
N LYS A 48 -4.73 20.19 4.58
CA LYS A 48 -4.95 21.58 4.15
C LYS A 48 -5.01 21.70 2.63
N TYR A 49 -4.15 20.97 1.92
CA TYR A 49 -4.17 20.85 0.47
C TYR A 49 -5.48 20.20 -0.01
N LEU A 50 -5.84 19.03 0.52
CA LEU A 50 -7.08 18.33 0.14
C LEU A 50 -8.32 19.19 0.37
N ARG A 51 -8.40 19.89 1.52
CA ARG A 51 -9.47 20.86 1.79
C ARG A 51 -9.53 21.94 0.70
N ARG A 52 -8.39 22.54 0.35
CA ARG A 52 -8.33 23.63 -0.63
C ARG A 52 -8.77 23.18 -2.02
N GLN A 53 -8.44 21.95 -2.40
CA GLN A 53 -8.78 21.42 -3.73
C GLN A 53 -10.24 20.99 -3.84
N LEU A 54 -10.79 20.36 -2.79
CA LEU A 54 -12.07 19.65 -2.88
C LEU A 54 -13.21 20.32 -2.09
N PHE A 55 -12.88 21.23 -1.16
CA PHE A 55 -13.81 21.82 -0.19
C PHE A 55 -13.46 23.30 0.09
N TYR A 56 -13.05 24.05 -0.93
CA TYR A 56 -12.48 25.40 -0.79
C TYR A 56 -13.39 26.35 0.00
N ASP A 57 -14.65 26.47 -0.42
CA ASP A 57 -15.68 27.35 0.16
C ASP A 57 -16.50 26.70 1.27
N ASP A 58 -16.29 25.41 1.53
CA ASP A 58 -17.04 24.70 2.55
C ASP A 58 -16.56 25.05 3.96
N LYS A 59 -17.52 25.11 4.89
CA LYS A 59 -17.30 25.29 6.33
C LYS A 59 -16.80 23.99 6.99
N ILE A 60 -15.80 23.35 6.39
CA ILE A 60 -15.13 22.16 6.89
C ILE A 60 -13.67 22.45 7.22
N GLY A 61 -13.25 22.15 8.45
CA GLY A 61 -11.87 22.33 8.89
C GLY A 61 -10.94 21.21 8.39
N HIS A 62 -9.66 21.53 8.20
CA HIS A 62 -8.64 20.56 7.78
C HIS A 62 -8.50 19.37 8.74
N VAL A 63 -8.74 19.55 10.04
CA VAL A 63 -8.77 18.45 11.02
C VAL A 63 -9.86 17.41 10.68
N LYS A 64 -11.03 17.86 10.21
CA LYS A 64 -12.10 16.95 9.78
C LYS A 64 -11.73 16.24 8.47
N ILE A 65 -11.06 16.94 7.54
CA ILE A 65 -10.53 16.33 6.32
C ILE A 65 -9.49 15.26 6.63
N ALA A 66 -8.56 15.50 7.56
CA ALA A 66 -7.58 14.51 8.00
C ALA A 66 -8.28 13.26 8.55
N ARG A 67 -9.24 13.42 9.47
CA ARG A 67 -10.02 12.29 10.00
C ARG A 67 -10.76 11.49 8.92
N MET A 68 -11.35 12.19 7.94
CA MET A 68 -12.02 11.54 6.82
C MET A 68 -11.02 10.78 5.93
N ARG A 69 -9.88 11.38 5.60
CA ARG A 69 -8.78 10.73 4.85
C ARG A 69 -8.31 9.47 5.56
N ASP A 70 -8.02 9.57 6.86
CA ASP A 70 -7.50 8.46 7.65
C ASP A 70 -8.53 7.32 7.74
N ARG A 71 -9.83 7.65 7.83
CA ARG A 71 -10.91 6.65 7.75
C ARG A 71 -10.99 5.98 6.37
N ILE A 72 -10.76 6.70 5.27
CA ILE A 72 -10.71 6.14 3.92
C ILE A 72 -9.50 5.19 3.77
N ALA A 73 -8.38 5.51 4.41
CA ALA A 73 -7.21 4.65 4.45
C ALA A 73 -7.47 3.36 5.26
N GLU A 74 -8.12 3.48 6.42
CA GLU A 74 -8.49 2.36 7.28
C GLU A 74 -9.37 1.32 6.56
N VAL A 75 -10.33 1.76 5.73
CA VAL A 75 -11.15 0.83 4.93
C VAL A 75 -10.42 0.26 3.71
N GLY A 76 -9.17 0.67 3.46
CA GLY A 76 -8.31 0.14 2.40
C GLY A 76 -8.61 0.67 0.99
N LEU A 77 -9.30 1.82 0.88
CA LEU A 77 -9.57 2.44 -0.44
C LEU A 77 -8.39 3.28 -0.94
N ILE A 78 -7.55 3.74 -0.01
CA ILE A 78 -6.28 4.44 -0.27
C ILE A 78 -5.21 3.91 0.68
N GLU A 79 -3.95 4.14 0.35
CA GLU A 79 -2.84 4.05 1.28
C GLU A 79 -2.34 5.46 1.60
N PHE A 80 -2.32 5.81 2.89
CA PHE A 80 -1.81 7.09 3.38
C PHE A 80 -0.43 6.88 4.01
N TYR A 81 0.54 7.73 3.64
CA TYR A 81 1.93 7.63 4.10
C TYR A 81 2.60 8.99 4.13
N SER A 82 3.70 9.10 4.86
CA SER A 82 4.47 10.32 4.99
C SER A 82 5.97 10.04 5.03
N ASN A 83 6.75 11.02 4.60
CA ASN A 83 8.19 11.06 4.83
C ASN A 83 8.60 12.49 5.22
N GLU A 84 9.90 12.75 5.25
CA GLU A 84 10.49 14.06 5.60
C GLU A 84 9.99 15.22 4.72
N ASN A 85 9.56 14.93 3.49
CA ASN A 85 9.10 15.93 2.52
C ASN A 85 7.58 16.17 2.55
N GLY A 86 6.82 15.35 3.28
CA GLY A 86 5.40 15.59 3.51
C GLY A 86 4.53 14.34 3.52
N GLU A 87 3.24 14.59 3.33
CA GLU A 87 2.16 13.60 3.37
C GLU A 87 1.67 13.28 1.95
N TYR A 88 1.43 11.99 1.68
CA TYR A 88 1.07 11.46 0.36
C TYR A 88 -0.01 10.39 0.46
N ILE A 89 -0.67 10.16 -0.65
CA ILE A 89 -1.69 9.12 -0.81
C ILE A 89 -1.40 8.35 -2.09
N SER A 90 -1.63 7.05 -2.06
CA SER A 90 -1.62 6.17 -3.22
C SER A 90 -2.95 5.43 -3.34
N HIS A 91 -3.42 5.19 -4.57
CA HIS A 91 -4.60 4.37 -4.84
C HIS A 91 -4.18 2.92 -5.17
N PRO A 92 -4.41 1.92 -4.28
CA PRO A 92 -3.92 0.55 -4.49
C PRO A 92 -4.46 -0.12 -5.76
N ASN A 93 -5.70 0.23 -6.13
CA ASN A 93 -6.38 -0.32 -7.31
C ASN A 93 -6.33 0.60 -8.54
N TRP A 94 -5.36 1.51 -8.62
CA TRP A 94 -5.32 2.53 -9.67
C TRP A 94 -5.35 1.95 -11.09
N ASN A 95 -4.40 1.06 -11.41
CA ASN A 95 -4.28 0.46 -12.75
C ASN A 95 -5.48 -0.41 -13.14
N LYS A 96 -6.28 -0.87 -12.16
CA LYS A 96 -7.50 -1.64 -12.40
C LYS A 96 -8.66 -0.76 -12.88
N TYR A 97 -8.72 0.49 -12.43
CA TYR A 97 -9.86 1.38 -12.66
C TYR A 97 -9.54 2.60 -13.53
N GLN A 98 -8.26 2.96 -13.67
CA GLN A 98 -7.80 4.02 -14.56
C GLN A 98 -7.07 3.39 -15.75
N ARG A 99 -7.63 3.59 -16.95
CA ARG A 99 -6.94 3.28 -18.21
C ARG A 99 -6.19 4.52 -18.65
N LEU A 100 -4.87 4.47 -18.53
CA LEU A 100 -4.00 5.55 -18.98
C LEU A 100 -3.44 5.21 -20.36
N ASP A 101 -3.34 6.24 -21.21
CA ASP A 101 -2.62 6.12 -22.47
C ASP A 101 -1.14 5.92 -22.18
N THR A 102 -0.62 4.74 -22.53
CA THR A 102 0.78 4.36 -22.29
C THR A 102 1.76 5.27 -23.02
N ARG A 103 1.36 5.90 -24.13
CA ARG A 103 2.21 6.84 -24.87
C ARG A 103 2.44 8.14 -24.09
N SER A 104 1.50 8.51 -23.23
CA SER A 104 1.51 9.77 -22.48
C SER A 104 1.86 9.58 -21.00
N ALA A 105 2.02 8.34 -20.55
CA ALA A 105 2.31 8.00 -19.16
C ALA A 105 3.66 8.55 -18.71
N LYS A 106 3.71 9.05 -17.48
CA LYS A 106 4.94 9.57 -16.84
C LYS A 106 5.10 8.95 -15.46
N PRO A 107 6.34 8.86 -14.95
CA PRO A 107 6.57 8.53 -13.56
C PRO A 107 5.81 9.48 -12.63
N SER A 108 5.45 8.98 -11.46
CA SER A 108 4.81 9.79 -10.42
C SER A 108 5.73 10.91 -9.94
N ASP A 109 5.14 12.08 -9.68
CA ASP A 109 5.85 13.20 -9.06
C ASP A 109 6.00 13.01 -7.53
N PHE A 110 5.28 12.03 -6.98
CA PHE A 110 5.25 11.69 -5.56
C PHE A 110 6.03 10.40 -5.25
N PRO A 111 6.64 10.29 -4.05
CA PRO A 111 7.38 9.09 -3.65
C PRO A 111 6.46 7.86 -3.63
N PRO A 112 6.97 6.65 -3.87
CA PRO A 112 6.17 5.44 -3.77
C PRO A 112 5.70 5.17 -2.33
N PRO A 113 4.53 4.53 -2.14
CA PRO A 113 4.09 4.11 -0.81
C PRO A 113 4.97 2.97 -0.26
N PRO A 114 5.00 2.76 1.07
CA PRO A 114 5.75 1.67 1.70
C PRO A 114 5.39 0.27 1.19
N SER A 115 4.13 0.06 0.77
CA SER A 115 3.69 -1.23 0.20
C SER A 115 4.24 -1.51 -1.22
N TRP A 116 4.79 -0.50 -1.89
CA TRP A 116 5.27 -0.62 -3.24
C TRP A 116 6.51 -1.52 -3.29
N LYS A 117 6.41 -2.58 -4.10
CA LYS A 117 7.55 -3.43 -4.43
C LYS A 117 8.11 -2.96 -5.77
N GLU A 118 9.42 -2.71 -5.82
CA GLU A 118 10.09 -2.49 -7.09
C GLU A 118 9.72 -3.63 -8.05
N PRO A 119 9.34 -3.32 -9.30
CA PRO A 119 9.28 -4.34 -10.34
C PRO A 119 10.66 -5.00 -10.37
N GLY A 120 10.74 -6.24 -9.92
CA GLY A 120 12.02 -6.92 -9.74
C GLY A 120 12.86 -6.78 -10.99
N ASN A 121 14.04 -6.18 -10.85
CA ASN A 121 15.06 -6.33 -11.86
C ASN A 121 15.32 -7.85 -11.98
N PRO A 122 15.28 -8.47 -13.16
CA PRO A 122 15.56 -9.90 -13.28
C PRO A 122 16.91 -10.31 -12.64
N ALA A 123 17.84 -9.37 -12.47
CA ALA A 123 19.08 -9.57 -11.71
C ALA A 123 18.90 -9.75 -10.19
N SER A 124 17.88 -9.15 -9.56
CA SER A 124 17.65 -9.24 -8.10
C SER A 124 16.88 -10.48 -7.66
N LEU A 125 16.21 -11.17 -8.60
CA LEU A 125 15.49 -12.42 -8.31
C LEU A 125 16.43 -13.60 -8.04
N GLN A 126 17.62 -13.61 -8.65
CA GLN A 126 18.64 -14.65 -8.40
C GLN A 126 19.32 -14.49 -7.03
N SER A 127 19.40 -13.27 -6.50
CA SER A 127 19.98 -13.02 -5.17
C SER A 127 19.03 -13.44 -4.05
N GLN A 128 17.71 -13.29 -4.24
CA GLN A 128 16.71 -13.67 -3.25
C GLN A 128 16.49 -15.19 -3.19
N SER A 129 16.54 -15.91 -4.31
CA SER A 129 16.46 -17.38 -4.30
C SER A 129 17.60 -18.02 -3.50
N ASN A 130 18.83 -17.52 -3.67
CA ASN A 130 20.00 -18.08 -2.99
C ASN A 130 20.00 -17.79 -1.47
N LEU A 131 19.44 -16.66 -1.03
CA LEU A 131 19.31 -16.33 0.41
C LEU A 131 18.21 -17.15 1.10
N THR A 132 17.15 -17.50 0.37
CA THR A 132 16.02 -18.27 0.90
C THR A 132 16.40 -19.75 1.03
N GLU A 133 17.06 -20.32 0.02
CA GLU A 133 17.58 -21.70 0.10
C GLU A 133 18.63 -21.87 1.19
N ALA A 134 19.56 -20.91 1.35
CA ALA A 134 20.59 -21.00 2.39
C ALA A 134 19.99 -20.98 3.82
N SER A 135 18.97 -20.16 4.06
CA SER A 135 18.32 -20.05 5.37
C SER A 135 17.41 -21.25 5.69
N GLU A 136 16.74 -21.84 4.69
CA GLU A 136 15.96 -23.07 4.84
C GLU A 136 16.84 -24.30 5.12
N VAL A 137 17.99 -24.41 4.43
CA VAL A 137 18.96 -25.50 4.67
C VAL A 137 19.54 -25.40 6.08
N GLU A 138 19.90 -24.20 6.53
CA GLU A 138 20.47 -23.99 7.87
C GLU A 138 19.44 -24.24 8.99
N GLY A 139 18.17 -23.87 8.77
CA GLY A 139 17.07 -24.17 9.69
C GLY A 139 16.82 -25.67 9.83
N ASN A 140 16.76 -26.38 8.71
CA ASN A 140 16.53 -27.83 8.68
C ASN A 140 17.68 -28.61 9.35
N GLU A 141 18.93 -28.17 9.20
CA GLU A 141 20.07 -28.85 9.82
C GLU A 141 20.11 -28.65 11.35
N ARG A 142 19.76 -27.44 11.83
CA ARG A 142 19.62 -27.18 13.28
C ARG A 142 18.52 -28.03 13.91
N GLU A 143 17.39 -28.18 13.22
CA GLU A 143 16.27 -28.99 13.73
C GLU A 143 16.61 -30.49 13.81
N ARG A 144 17.37 -31.01 12.83
CA ARG A 144 17.86 -32.40 12.87
C ARG A 144 18.80 -32.65 14.03
N LYS A 145 19.78 -31.77 14.24
CA LYS A 145 20.74 -31.89 15.37
C LYS A 145 20.04 -31.83 16.73
N LEU A 146 18.99 -31.03 16.87
CA LEU A 146 18.21 -30.95 18.10
C LEU A 146 17.40 -32.23 18.36
N LYS A 147 16.85 -32.86 17.31
CA LYS A 147 16.15 -34.15 17.43
C LYS A 147 17.10 -35.27 17.83
N GLU A 148 18.26 -35.38 17.19
CA GLU A 148 19.28 -36.38 17.56
C GLU A 148 19.76 -36.20 19.00
N GLN A 149 19.99 -34.96 19.44
CA GLN A 149 20.39 -34.69 20.82
C GLN A 149 19.32 -35.09 21.83
N ASN A 150 18.04 -34.81 21.53
CA ASN A 150 16.94 -35.19 22.40
C ASN A 150 16.75 -36.72 22.47
N GLU A 151 16.92 -37.43 21.35
CA GLU A 151 16.88 -38.90 21.33
C GLU A 151 18.00 -39.53 22.16
N ILE A 152 19.22 -38.98 22.09
CA ILE A 152 20.35 -39.43 22.92
C ILE A 152 20.05 -39.20 24.40
N VAL A 153 19.52 -38.04 24.77
CA VAL A 153 19.16 -37.70 26.15
C VAL A 153 18.07 -38.64 26.68
N GLU A 154 17.05 -38.92 25.89
CA GLU A 154 15.98 -39.87 26.27
C GLU A 154 16.48 -41.31 26.35
N HIS A 155 17.43 -41.71 25.50
CA HIS A 155 18.06 -43.03 25.58
C HIS A 155 18.87 -43.19 26.88
N ILE A 156 19.66 -42.18 27.27
CA ILE A 156 20.45 -42.21 28.51
C ILE A 156 19.54 -42.28 29.75
N LYS A 157 18.41 -41.58 29.77
CA LYS A 157 17.45 -41.62 30.90
C LYS A 157 16.82 -42.99 31.12
N ASN A 158 16.78 -43.84 30.10
CA ASN A 158 16.11 -45.14 30.14
C ASN A 158 17.07 -46.33 30.31
N LEU A 159 18.37 -46.08 30.57
CA LEU A 159 19.32 -47.13 30.90
C LEU A 159 19.14 -47.57 32.38
N PRO A 160 19.01 -48.87 32.66
CA PRO A 160 19.03 -49.35 34.03
C PRO A 160 20.45 -49.20 34.62
N PHE A 161 20.51 -48.73 35.87
CA PHE A 161 21.76 -48.57 36.64
C PHE A 161 22.53 -49.89 36.80
#